data_AF-A0A7C4H312-F1
#
_entry.id   AF-A0A7C4H312-F1
#
_cell.length_a   1.000
_cell.length_b   1.000
_cell.length_c   1.000
_cell.angle_alpha   90.00
_cell.angle_beta   90.00
_cell.angle_gamma   90.00
#
_symmetry.space_group_name_H-M   'P 1'
#
loop_
_entity.id
_entity.type
_entity.pdbx_description
1 polymer ?
#
loop_
_entity_poly.entity_id
_entity_poly.type
_entity_poly.pdbx_seq_one_letter_code
_entity_poly.pdbx_strand_id
1 'polypeptide(L)' 'MDQWWQDFVSFRKFITPRVMPIVFWIGVGIAVIMGLITTVEGALAGSARLVFLGLVTLFLGPLFVRILCELVLTFFRRGE' A
#
# COMPACT_ATOMS: atom_id res chain seq x y z
N MET A 1 -25.83 3.26 -8.30
CA MET A 1 -24.48 3.31 -7.70
C MET A 1 -23.56 2.35 -8.47
N ASP A 2 -23.80 2.16 -9.79
CA ASP A 2 -23.41 0.92 -10.48
C ASP A 2 -22.81 1.13 -11.88
N GLN A 3 -22.67 2.38 -12.34
CA GLN A 3 -22.06 2.67 -13.65
C GLN A 3 -20.53 2.49 -13.63
N TRP A 4 -19.88 2.83 -12.50
CA TRP A 4 -18.43 2.70 -12.33
C TRP A 4 -17.96 1.24 -12.38
N TRP A 5 -18.78 0.29 -11.90
CA TRP A 5 -18.45 -1.13 -11.87
C TRP A 5 -18.41 -1.76 -13.27
N GLN A 6 -19.34 -1.37 -14.16
CA GLN A 6 -19.33 -1.85 -15.54
C GLN A 6 -18.16 -1.29 -16.36
N ASP A 7 -17.76 -0.05 -16.10
CA ASP A 7 -16.56 0.54 -16.71
C ASP A 7 -15.26 -0.11 -16.20
N PHE A 8 -15.21 -0.52 -14.93
CA PHE A 8 -14.10 -1.29 -14.36
C PHE A 8 -13.95 -2.68 -15.00
N VAL A 9 -15.07 -3.36 -15.27
CA VAL A 9 -15.06 -4.70 -15.87
C VAL A 9 -14.82 -4.66 -17.38
N SER A 10 -15.22 -3.58 -18.07
CA SER A 10 -15.13 -3.51 -19.53
C SER A 10 -13.72 -3.26 -20.09
N PHE A 11 -12.70 -3.04 -19.25
CA PHE A 11 -11.26 -2.93 -19.61
C PHE A 11 -10.93 -2.04 -20.82
N ARG A 12 -11.83 -1.11 -21.20
CA ARG A 12 -11.72 -0.33 -22.44
C ARG A 12 -10.79 0.89 -22.29
N LYS A 13 -10.48 1.25 -21.05
CA LYS A 13 -9.47 2.23 -20.65
C LYS A 13 -8.85 1.69 -19.37
N PHE A 14 -7.53 1.52 -19.34
CA PHE A 14 -6.84 1.22 -18.10
C PHE A 14 -7.04 2.40 -17.14
N ILE A 15 -7.99 2.27 -16.21
CA ILE A 15 -8.22 3.22 -15.11
C ILE A 15 -7.07 3.11 -14.09
N THR A 16 -6.41 1.95 -14.04
CA THR A 16 -5.33 1.59 -13.12
C THR A 16 -4.25 2.67 -12.95
N PRO A 17 -3.63 3.22 -14.01
CA PRO A 17 -2.60 4.26 -13.86
C PRO A 17 -3.09 5.55 -13.20
N ARG A 18 -4.38 5.92 -13.33
CA ARG A 18 -4.95 7.11 -12.65
C ARG A 18 -5.30 6.85 -11.19
N VAL A 19 -5.71 5.64 -10.84
CA VAL A 19 -6.14 5.29 -9.48
C VAL A 19 -4.96 4.94 -8.57
N MET A 20 -3.83 4.53 -9.15
CA MET A 20 -2.66 4.08 -8.41
C MET A 20 -2.09 5.08 -7.36
N PRO A 21 -2.03 6.40 -7.61
CA PRO A 21 -1.58 7.37 -6.62
C PRO A 21 -2.46 7.41 -5.36
N ILE A 22 -3.77 7.21 -5.51
CA ILE A 22 -4.73 7.18 -4.39
C ILE A 22 -4.51 5.92 -3.56
N VAL A 23 -4.36 4.77 -4.22
CA VAL A 23 -4.06 3.48 -3.58
C VAL A 23 -2.71 3.55 -2.84
N PHE A 24 -1.72 4.22 -3.42
CA PHE A 24 -0.42 4.43 -2.78
C PHE A 24 -0.55 5.16 -1.43
N TRP A 25 -1.21 6.31 -1.40
CA TRP A 25 -1.39 7.07 -0.16
C TRP A 25 -2.19 6.30 0.90
N ILE A 26 -3.21 5.56 0.49
CA ILE A 26 -3.98 4.69 1.40
C ILE A 26 -3.09 3.57 1.95
N GLY A 27 -2.33 2.88 1.09
CA GLY A 27 -1.43 1.81 1.51
C GLY A 27 -0.33 2.29 2.46
N VAL A 28 0.24 3.47 2.19
CA VAL A 28 1.20 4.12 3.10
C VAL A 28 0.56 4.46 4.43
N GLY A 29 -0.64 5.06 4.40
CA GLY A 29 -1.39 5.38 5.63
C GLY A 29 -1.62 4.15 6.50
N ILE A 30 -2.07 3.04 5.90
CA ILE A 30 -2.27 1.76 6.61
C ILE A 30 -0.94 1.23 7.17
N ALA A 31 0.13 1.22 6.37
CA ALA A 31 1.43 0.72 6.81
C ALA A 31 1.99 1.52 8.01
N VAL A 32 1.84 2.85 7.98
CA VAL A 32 2.26 3.74 9.08
C VAL A 32 1.42 3.49 10.33
N ILE A 33 0.09 3.39 10.19
CA ILE A 33 -0.81 3.13 11.32
C ILE A 33 -0.49 1.76 11.96
N MET A 34 -0.35 0.71 11.16
CA MET A 34 -0.03 -0.63 11.65
C MET A 34 1.36 -0.69 12.28
N GLY A 35 2.36 -0.03 11.70
CA GLY A 35 3.70 0.10 12.28
C GLY A 35 3.69 0.82 13.63
N LEU A 36 2.87 1.85 13.78
CA LEU A 36 2.72 2.57 15.05
C LEU A 36 2.03 1.71 16.11
N ILE A 37 0.92 1.04 15.77
CA ILE A 37 0.18 0.15 16.68
C ILE A 37 1.12 -0.96 17.20
N THR A 38 1.80 -1.65 16.31
CA THR A 38 2.73 -2.74 16.67
C THR A 38 3.91 -2.27 17.52
N THR A 39 4.38 -1.03 17.29
CA THR A 39 5.43 -0.42 18.12
C THR A 39 4.93 -0.15 19.54
N VAL A 40 3.72 0.41 19.68
CA VAL A 40 3.11 0.72 20.99
C VAL A 40 2.79 -0.56 21.76
N GLU A 41 2.19 -1.56 21.10
CA GLU A 41 1.93 -2.87 21.70
C GLU A 41 3.22 -3.57 22.14
N GLY A 42 4.27 -3.51 21.31
CA GLY A 42 5.58 -4.06 21.65
C GLY A 42 6.21 -3.39 22.87
N ALA A 43 6.04 -2.07 23.00
CA ALA A 43 6.54 -1.31 24.15
C ALA A 43 5.78 -1.68 25.43
N LEU A 44 4.45 -1.81 25.37
CA LEU A 44 3.62 -2.22 26.50
C LEU A 44 3.88 -3.67 26.93
N ALA A 45 4.15 -4.57 25.97
CA ALA A 45 4.46 -5.97 26.22
C ALA A 45 5.93 -6.23 26.64
N GLY A 46 6.76 -5.18 26.78
CA GLY A 46 8.19 -5.32 27.10
C GLY A 46 9.00 -6.09 26.05
N SER A 47 8.48 -6.21 24.83
CA SER A 47 9.01 -7.08 23.78
C SER A 47 9.81 -6.26 22.78
N ALA A 48 11.13 -6.20 22.97
CA ALA A 48 12.06 -5.49 22.06
C ALA A 48 11.94 -5.95 20.60
N ARG A 49 11.60 -7.23 20.36
CA ARG A 49 11.37 -7.78 19.03
C ARG A 49 10.17 -7.13 18.32
N LEU A 50 9.07 -6.90 19.03
CA LEU A 50 7.86 -6.31 18.47
C LEU A 50 8.05 -4.82 18.16
N VAL A 51 8.74 -4.10 19.05
CA VAL A 51 9.12 -2.69 18.83
C VAL A 51 10.01 -2.56 17.59
N PHE A 52 11.01 -3.43 17.44
CA PHE A 52 11.88 -3.43 16.27
C PHE A 52 11.11 -3.74 14.98
N LEU A 53 10.20 -4.73 15.01
CA LEU A 53 9.33 -5.06 13.88
C LEU A 53 8.41 -3.91 13.48
N GLY A 54 7.80 -3.22 14.45
CA GLY A 54 6.95 -2.07 14.20
C GLY A 54 7.72 -0.91 13.57
N LEU A 55 8.92 -0.62 14.06
CA LEU A 55 9.79 0.43 13.51
C LEU A 55 10.25 0.07 12.08
N VAL A 56 10.67 -1.17 11.85
CA VAL A 56 11.02 -1.66 10.50
C VAL A 56 9.81 -1.51 9.58
N THR A 57 8.61 -1.90 10.01
CA THR A 57 7.38 -1.79 9.21
C THR A 57 7.01 -0.34 8.90
N LEU A 58 7.28 0.60 9.82
CA LEU A 58 7.04 2.03 9.63
C LEU A 58 7.85 2.61 8.45
N PHE A 59 9.09 2.13 8.25
CA PHE A 59 9.98 2.61 7.18
C PHE A 59 9.95 1.73 5.92
N LEU A 60 10.03 0.41 6.09
CA LEU A 60 9.98 -0.54 4.96
C LEU A 60 8.59 -0.67 4.37
N GLY A 61 7.51 -0.49 5.15
CA GLY A 61 6.13 -0.58 4.66
C GLY A 61 5.86 0.41 3.52
N PRO A 62 6.09 1.71 3.70
CA PRO A 62 5.94 2.70 2.63
C PRO A 62 6.85 2.46 1.43
N LEU A 63 8.09 2.01 1.65
CA LEU A 63 9.02 1.64 0.58
C LEU A 63 8.51 0.44 -0.22
N PHE A 64 7.97 -0.58 0.44
CA PHE A 64 7.40 -1.75 -0.21
C PHE A 64 6.17 -1.40 -1.04
N VAL A 65 5.28 -0.55 -0.50
CA VAL A 65 4.10 -0.04 -1.23
C VAL A 65 4.53 0.78 -2.46
N ARG A 66 5.60 1.59 -2.38
CA ARG A 66 6.20 2.28 -3.54
C ARG A 66 6.64 1.29 -4.62
N ILE A 67 7.43 0.28 -4.24
CA ILE A 67 8.00 -0.68 -5.19
C ILE A 67 6.90 -1.49 -5.89
N LEU A 68 5.91 -1.98 -5.15
CA LEU A 68 4.76 -2.69 -5.73
C LEU A 68 3.99 -1.80 -6.69
N CYS A 69 3.77 -0.54 -6.32
CA CYS A 69 3.07 0.43 -7.14
C CYS A 69 3.79 0.67 -8.48
N GLU A 70 5.11 0.83 -8.44
CA GLU A 70 5.95 1.06 -9.61
C GLU A 70 6.08 -0.19 -10.50
N LEU A 71 6.16 -1.38 -9.90
CA LEU A 71 6.11 -2.65 -10.63
C LEU A 71 4.80 -2.81 -11.40
N VAL A 72 3.67 -2.60 -10.73
CA VAL A 72 2.33 -2.69 -11.35
C VAL A 72 2.22 -1.72 -12.53
N LEU A 73 2.57 -0.45 -12.34
CA LEU A 73 2.58 0.54 -13.43
C LEU A 73 3.51 0.16 -14.57
N THR A 74 4.68 -0.41 -14.26
CA THR A 74 5.64 -0.87 -15.27
C THR A 74 5.11 -2.06 -16.07
N PHE A 75 4.37 -2.97 -15.45
CA PHE A 75 3.69 -4.07 -16.15
C PHE A 75 2.62 -3.55 -17.11
N PHE A 76 1.79 -2.59 -16.67
CA PHE A 76 0.80 -1.97 -17.56
C PHE A 76 1.46 -1.22 -18.71
N ARG A 77 2.56 -0.49 -18.46
CA ARG A 77 3.30 0.24 -19.50
C ARG A 77 4.00 -0.66 -20.53
N ARG A 78 4.33 -1.91 -20.17
CA ARG A 78 4.93 -2.90 -21.09
C ARG A 78 3.90 -3.64 -21.95
N GLY A 79 2.62 -3.56 -21.61
CA GLY A 79 1.52 -4.22 -22.32
C GLY A 79 0.82 -3.34 -23.36
N GLU A 80 1.22 -2.08 -23.49
CA GLU A 80 0.96 -1.19 -24.64
C GLU A 80 2.13 -1.27 -25.64
#